data_AF-A0A9P6MAQ8-F1
#
_entry.id   AF-A0A9P6MAQ8-F1
#
_cell.length_a   1.000
_cell.length_b   1.000
_cell.length_c   1.000
_cell.angle_alpha   90.00
_cell.angle_beta   90.00
_cell.angle_gamma   90.00
#
_symmetry.space_group_name_H-M   'P 1'
#
loop_
_entity.id
_entity.type
_entity.pdbx_description
1 polymer ?
#
loop_
_entity_poly.entity_id
_entity_poly.type
_entity_poly.pdbx_seq_one_letter_code
_entity_poly.pdbx_strand_id
1 'polypeptide(L)'
;MALVAVAASVATTAVLLGYQGSQRKQRSRHLKNDLRSPPSRSTSTAQKLKQSEQQHYHNHHHDPIHFVGGKVQFDEELIQEQLARNIAFLGEEGVQRLRESFVIVVGSGSIGSWAASMLIKSGVGKIRIIDYDQISLSGLNQHATATRADVGTPKVIAMKKYLRMIAPWAEVDICVERLYEDCVERLLSGNPAYVVDTLGDLGTKLQLLKYCHEHSIPVISSMGAGAKADPSHVQIGDISETFEDPFATVVRRRLKRLDVDWGVEVVYSTEKPYLAEPTITKVNASQQKPHDSDKDDEEYTPLANFSGYSEAILPILMPLPAMFGMSMATFIICKIAGWAMEPLPIKFRMELYQRLHRDLKAREDELSSTSEAVSAVSESSSPAVESSQGTLLLSRRDIGYVVEEMFKSKSAVSGSMDQIVVCRWRRDKPLSLLNTVVLTEKEREKHLALPIGADLEEVYGKDVIDFVESRFREEEQISRL
;
A
#
# COMPACT_ATOMS: atom_id res chain seq x y z
N MET A 1 31.22 -45.58 41.08
CA MET A 1 29.87 -44.97 41.05
C MET A 1 29.54 -44.35 39.69
N ALA A 2 30.37 -43.49 39.09
CA ALA A 2 30.07 -42.83 37.82
C ALA A 2 29.90 -43.79 36.60
N LEU A 3 30.73 -44.84 36.50
CA LEU A 3 30.68 -45.81 35.39
C LEU A 3 29.38 -46.62 35.32
N VAL A 4 28.76 -46.91 36.48
CA VAL A 4 27.50 -47.66 36.57
C VAL A 4 26.32 -46.79 36.16
N ALA A 5 26.34 -45.50 36.50
CA ALA A 5 25.30 -44.54 36.12
C ALA A 5 25.26 -44.29 34.60
N VAL A 6 26.43 -44.20 33.96
CA VAL A 6 26.53 -44.04 32.50
C VAL A 6 26.02 -45.29 31.78
N ALA A 7 26.39 -46.50 32.26
CA ALA A 7 25.91 -47.75 31.67
C ALA A 7 24.38 -47.91 31.77
N ALA A 8 23.78 -47.52 32.91
CA ALA A 8 22.33 -47.56 33.10
C ALA A 8 21.59 -46.56 32.21
N SER A 9 22.15 -45.36 31.99
CA SER A 9 21.57 -44.32 31.12
C SER A 9 21.63 -44.71 29.64
N VAL A 10 22.73 -45.33 29.20
CA VAL A 10 22.87 -45.84 27.82
C VAL A 10 21.92 -47.03 27.57
N ALA A 11 21.75 -47.91 28.56
CA ALA A 11 20.81 -49.02 28.44
C ALA A 11 19.35 -48.55 28.35
N THR A 12 18.95 -47.56 29.15
CA THR A 12 17.59 -47.00 29.12
C THR A 12 17.29 -46.24 27.83
N THR A 13 18.25 -45.46 27.32
CA THR A 13 18.08 -44.77 26.03
C THR A 13 18.03 -45.74 24.85
N ALA A 14 18.84 -46.81 24.85
CA ALA A 14 18.77 -47.85 23.82
C ALA A 14 17.42 -48.59 23.81
N VAL A 15 16.87 -48.90 24.99
CA VAL A 15 15.54 -49.53 25.12
C VAL A 15 14.43 -48.60 24.64
N LEU A 16 14.48 -47.31 24.97
CA LEU A 16 13.48 -46.33 24.52
C LEU A 16 13.52 -46.13 23.01
N LEU A 17 14.71 -46.00 22.41
CA LEU A 17 14.86 -45.87 20.95
C LEU A 17 14.45 -47.14 20.23
N GLY A 18 14.77 -48.32 20.79
CA GLY A 18 14.31 -49.62 20.27
C GLY A 18 12.78 -49.76 20.30
N TYR A 19 12.15 -49.34 21.41
CA TYR A 19 10.69 -49.38 21.56
C TYR A 19 9.99 -48.40 20.61
N GLN A 20 10.49 -47.17 20.49
CA GLN A 20 9.95 -46.17 19.56
C GLN A 20 10.13 -46.59 18.10
N GLY A 21 11.28 -47.21 17.75
CA GLY A 21 11.53 -47.78 16.42
C GLY A 21 10.57 -48.92 16.09
N SER A 22 10.31 -49.82 17.06
CA SER A 22 9.35 -50.92 16.90
C SER A 22 7.91 -50.42 16.73
N GLN A 23 7.48 -49.45 17.53
CA GLN A 23 6.15 -48.82 17.40
C GLN A 23 5.98 -48.13 16.03
N ARG A 24 7.00 -47.41 15.53
CA ARG A 24 6.95 -46.80 14.19
C ARG A 24 6.84 -47.86 13.09
N LYS A 25 7.54 -48.98 13.22
CA LYS A 25 7.48 -50.09 12.26
C LYS A 25 6.13 -50.81 12.30
N GLN A 26 5.52 -50.96 13.48
CA GLN A 26 4.16 -51.48 13.62
C GLN A 26 3.10 -50.54 13.05
N ARG A 27 3.15 -49.24 13.33
CA ARG A 27 2.23 -48.25 12.74
C ARG A 27 2.34 -48.15 11.22
N SER A 28 3.56 -48.19 10.69
CA SER A 28 3.78 -48.21 9.23
C SER A 28 3.26 -49.50 8.59
N ARG A 29 3.39 -50.65 9.26
CA ARG A 29 2.79 -51.92 8.81
C ARG A 29 1.26 -51.88 8.89
N HIS A 30 0.68 -51.27 9.92
CA HIS A 30 -0.76 -51.08 10.05
C HIS A 30 -1.31 -50.19 8.93
N LEU A 31 -0.70 -49.02 8.68
CA LEU A 31 -1.08 -48.15 7.56
C LEU A 31 -0.94 -48.83 6.20
N LYS A 32 0.13 -49.63 6.00
CA LYS A 32 0.32 -50.38 4.75
C LYS A 32 -0.68 -51.52 4.59
N ASN A 33 -1.20 -52.09 5.67
CA ASN A 33 -2.27 -53.08 5.64
C ASN A 33 -3.63 -52.42 5.40
N ASP A 34 -3.89 -51.24 5.99
CA ASP A 34 -5.11 -50.45 5.76
C ASP A 34 -5.20 -49.91 4.31
N LEU A 35 -4.05 -49.64 3.68
CA LEU A 35 -3.98 -49.24 2.27
C LEU A 35 -4.12 -50.42 1.29
N ARG A 36 -3.97 -51.67 1.76
CA ARG A 36 -4.02 -52.89 0.94
C ARG A 36 -5.35 -53.63 1.00
N SER A 37 -6.21 -53.34 1.97
CA SER A 37 -7.57 -53.87 2.02
C SER A 37 -8.49 -53.02 1.11
N PRO A 38 -9.12 -53.58 0.06
CA PRO A 38 -10.22 -52.89 -0.59
C PRO A 38 -11.34 -52.70 0.46
N PRO A 39 -12.02 -51.54 0.50
CA PRO A 39 -13.00 -51.28 1.54
C PRO A 39 -14.11 -52.34 1.48
N SER A 40 -14.24 -53.10 2.56
CA SER A 40 -15.35 -54.03 2.74
C SER A 40 -16.64 -53.23 2.79
N ARG A 41 -17.52 -53.48 1.81
CA ARG A 41 -18.88 -52.95 1.78
C ARG A 41 -19.65 -53.46 3.00
N SER A 42 -19.65 -52.70 4.10
CA SER A 42 -20.69 -52.81 5.12
C SER A 42 -21.90 -52.03 4.64
N THR A 43 -22.87 -52.77 4.10
CA THR A 43 -24.07 -52.25 3.43
C THR A 43 -25.09 -51.57 4.35
N SER A 44 -24.91 -51.55 5.67
CA SER A 44 -25.93 -50.98 6.59
C SER A 44 -25.68 -49.52 7.00
N THR A 45 -24.42 -49.07 7.11
CA THR A 45 -24.13 -47.68 7.53
C THR A 45 -24.16 -46.72 6.35
N ALA A 46 -23.72 -47.15 5.15
CA ALA A 46 -23.79 -46.35 3.94
C ALA A 46 -25.23 -46.15 3.42
N GLN A 47 -26.16 -47.07 3.70
CA GLN A 47 -27.58 -46.87 3.39
C GLN A 47 -28.27 -45.94 4.40
N LYS A 48 -27.90 -46.01 5.69
CA LYS A 48 -28.39 -45.05 6.69
C LYS A 48 -27.83 -43.64 6.46
N LEU A 49 -26.55 -43.52 6.10
CA LEU A 49 -25.94 -42.24 5.71
C LEU A 49 -26.51 -41.72 4.40
N LYS A 50 -26.76 -42.56 3.39
CA LYS A 50 -27.44 -42.13 2.17
C LYS A 50 -28.90 -41.75 2.40
N GLN A 51 -29.62 -42.39 3.32
CA GLN A 51 -30.99 -41.98 3.65
C GLN A 51 -31.02 -40.70 4.50
N SER A 52 -30.07 -40.49 5.43
CA SER A 52 -29.97 -39.22 6.17
C SER A 52 -29.41 -38.08 5.33
N GLU A 53 -28.48 -38.35 4.40
CA GLU A 53 -28.01 -37.38 3.41
C GLU A 53 -29.10 -37.10 2.36
N GLN A 54 -29.82 -38.10 1.86
CA GLN A 54 -30.93 -37.85 0.92
C GLN A 54 -32.15 -37.18 1.58
N GLN A 55 -32.39 -37.36 2.88
CA GLN A 55 -33.44 -36.64 3.60
C GLN A 55 -33.06 -35.20 3.98
N HIS A 56 -31.77 -34.89 4.21
CA HIS A 56 -31.32 -33.51 4.45
C HIS A 56 -30.95 -32.72 3.18
N TYR A 57 -30.66 -33.37 2.05
CA TYR A 57 -30.55 -32.73 0.73
C TYR A 57 -31.91 -32.56 0.03
N HIS A 58 -33.02 -32.71 0.75
CA HIS A 58 -34.37 -32.33 0.31
C HIS A 58 -34.92 -31.12 1.05
N ASN A 59 -34.04 -30.28 1.62
CA ASN A 59 -34.41 -28.91 1.95
C ASN A 59 -34.49 -28.12 0.65
N HIS A 60 -35.70 -27.62 0.36
CA HIS A 60 -36.05 -26.63 -0.66
C HIS A 60 -34.86 -26.10 -1.47
N HIS A 61 -34.78 -26.50 -2.75
CA HIS A 61 -34.17 -25.64 -3.76
C HIS A 61 -34.99 -24.34 -3.81
N HIS A 62 -34.70 -23.40 -2.91
CA HIS A 62 -34.83 -22.01 -3.28
C HIS A 62 -33.73 -21.77 -4.29
N ASP A 63 -34.12 -21.71 -5.57
CA ASP A 63 -33.25 -21.12 -6.58
C ASP A 63 -32.84 -19.74 -6.04
N PRO A 64 -31.54 -19.42 -5.91
CA PRO A 64 -31.06 -18.14 -5.37
C PRO A 64 -31.36 -16.95 -6.30
N ILE A 65 -32.13 -17.20 -7.36
CA ILE A 65 -32.52 -16.33 -8.45
C ILE A 65 -34.05 -16.35 -8.46
N HIS A 66 -34.66 -15.35 -7.87
CA HIS A 66 -36.10 -15.14 -7.95
C HIS A 66 -36.41 -14.23 -9.14
N PHE A 67 -37.34 -14.65 -10.00
CA PHE A 67 -37.83 -13.78 -11.09
C PHE A 67 -39.08 -13.05 -10.61
N VAL A 68 -38.96 -11.76 -10.30
CA VAL A 68 -40.08 -10.91 -9.89
C VAL A 68 -40.22 -9.77 -10.91
N GLY A 69 -41.33 -9.75 -11.64
CA GLY A 69 -41.63 -8.67 -12.60
C GLY A 69 -40.64 -8.53 -13.76
N GLY A 70 -39.94 -9.60 -14.15
CA GLY A 70 -38.93 -9.58 -15.23
C GLY A 70 -37.53 -9.14 -14.81
N LYS A 71 -37.30 -8.89 -13.51
CA LYS A 71 -35.96 -8.66 -12.94
C LYS A 71 -35.52 -9.86 -12.11
N VAL A 72 -34.23 -10.19 -12.20
CA VAL A 72 -33.60 -11.17 -11.31
C VAL A 72 -33.40 -10.51 -9.95
N GLN A 73 -34.04 -11.08 -8.94
CA GLN A 73 -33.88 -10.71 -7.54
C GLN A 73 -33.05 -11.79 -6.85
N PHE A 74 -31.92 -11.38 -6.28
CA PHE A 74 -31.03 -12.27 -5.55
C PHE A 74 -31.44 -12.31 -4.09
N ASP A 75 -31.21 -13.45 -3.45
CA ASP A 75 -31.42 -13.62 -2.02
C ASP A 75 -30.45 -12.73 -1.22
N GLU A 76 -30.99 -11.79 -0.46
CA GLU A 76 -30.19 -10.85 0.34
C GLU A 76 -29.47 -11.56 1.49
N GLU A 77 -30.00 -12.67 2.02
CA GLU A 77 -29.34 -13.44 3.08
C GLU A 77 -28.02 -14.06 2.56
N LEU A 78 -28.03 -14.59 1.34
CA LEU A 78 -26.82 -15.12 0.69
C LEU A 78 -25.79 -14.03 0.39
N ILE A 79 -26.24 -12.84 0.02
CA ILE A 79 -25.37 -11.69 -0.23
C ILE A 79 -24.73 -11.22 1.08
N GLN A 80 -25.51 -11.12 2.16
CA GLN A 80 -25.00 -10.76 3.47
C GLN A 80 -23.97 -11.78 3.98
N GLU A 81 -24.23 -13.08 3.82
CA GLU A 81 -23.27 -14.13 4.16
C GLU A 81 -21.97 -14.01 3.33
N GLN A 82 -22.08 -13.76 2.03
CA GLN A 82 -20.93 -13.51 1.16
C GLN A 82 -20.10 -12.31 1.62
N LEU A 83 -20.75 -11.26 2.13
CA LEU A 83 -20.12 -10.01 2.57
C LEU A 83 -19.85 -9.95 4.07
N ALA A 84 -20.08 -11.03 4.83
CA ALA A 84 -20.07 -11.03 6.30
C ALA A 84 -18.78 -10.44 6.90
N ARG A 85 -17.62 -10.67 6.29
CA ARG A 85 -16.34 -10.11 6.75
C ARG A 85 -16.23 -8.60 6.51
N ASN A 86 -16.77 -8.11 5.39
CA ASN A 86 -16.83 -6.68 5.13
C ASN A 86 -17.82 -6.01 6.08
N ILE A 87 -18.96 -6.65 6.37
CA ILE A 87 -19.94 -6.16 7.35
C ILE A 87 -19.32 -6.08 8.74
N ALA A 88 -18.59 -7.12 9.16
CA ALA A 88 -17.91 -7.13 10.45
C ALA A 88 -16.85 -6.02 10.60
N PHE A 89 -16.22 -5.59 9.50
CA PHE A 89 -15.17 -4.56 9.51
C PHE A 89 -15.74 -3.13 9.32
N LEU A 90 -16.62 -2.94 8.34
CA LEU A 90 -17.15 -1.63 7.92
C LEU A 90 -18.50 -1.27 8.56
N GLY A 91 -19.14 -2.23 9.23
CA GLY A 91 -20.53 -2.12 9.66
C GLY A 91 -21.53 -2.30 8.52
N GLU A 92 -22.79 -2.53 8.88
CA GLU A 92 -23.88 -2.68 7.91
C GLU A 92 -24.06 -1.44 7.04
N GLU A 93 -24.02 -0.24 7.64
CA GLU A 93 -24.15 1.02 6.89
C GLU A 93 -23.02 1.23 5.89
N GLY A 94 -21.77 0.89 6.26
CA GLY A 94 -20.61 1.01 5.38
C GLY A 94 -20.74 0.11 4.16
N VAL A 95 -21.19 -1.13 4.37
CA VAL A 95 -21.46 -2.08 3.27
C VAL A 95 -22.66 -1.65 2.44
N GLN A 96 -23.72 -1.09 3.05
CA GLN A 96 -24.86 -0.57 2.30
C GLN A 96 -24.44 0.58 1.36
N ARG A 97 -23.59 1.50 1.82
CA ARG A 97 -23.02 2.55 0.96
C ARG A 97 -22.23 1.96 -0.22
N LEU A 98 -21.46 0.89 0.00
CA LEU A 98 -20.76 0.19 -1.08
C LEU A 98 -21.75 -0.44 -2.08
N ARG A 99 -22.80 -1.08 -1.58
CA ARG A 99 -23.85 -1.73 -2.38
C ARG A 99 -24.60 -0.75 -3.27
N GLU A 100 -24.74 0.50 -2.85
CA GLU A 100 -25.37 1.56 -3.64
C GLU A 100 -24.38 2.33 -4.54
N SER A 101 -23.08 2.10 -4.36
CA SER A 101 -22.04 2.83 -5.08
C SER A 101 -21.82 2.36 -6.52
N PHE A 102 -21.38 3.31 -7.35
CA PHE A 102 -20.95 3.09 -8.72
C PHE A 102 -19.47 3.47 -8.88
N VAL A 103 -18.65 2.55 -9.38
CA VAL A 103 -17.22 2.80 -9.64
C VAL A 103 -16.88 2.56 -11.11
N ILE A 104 -16.04 3.42 -11.68
CA ILE A 104 -15.53 3.27 -13.05
C ILE A 104 -14.06 2.88 -12.99
N VAL A 105 -13.67 1.82 -13.69
CA VAL A 105 -12.28 1.38 -13.82
C VAL A 105 -11.82 1.60 -15.26
N VAL A 106 -10.83 2.46 -15.45
CA VAL A 106 -10.22 2.76 -16.74
C VAL A 106 -8.90 1.99 -16.85
N GLY A 107 -8.86 1.06 -17.80
CA GLY A 107 -7.84 0.03 -17.92
C GLY A 107 -8.17 -1.22 -17.09
N SER A 108 -8.05 -2.38 -17.71
CA SER A 108 -8.25 -3.71 -17.11
C SER A 108 -6.97 -4.56 -17.27
N GLY A 109 -5.81 -3.94 -17.14
CA GLY A 109 -4.49 -4.62 -17.17
C GLY A 109 -4.11 -5.27 -15.84
N SER A 110 -2.81 -5.27 -15.52
CA SER A 110 -2.27 -5.87 -14.29
C SER A 110 -2.67 -5.19 -12.98
N ILE A 111 -3.22 -3.98 -13.04
CA ILE A 111 -3.65 -3.20 -11.88
C ILE A 111 -5.17 -3.17 -11.83
N GLY A 112 -5.81 -2.69 -12.90
CA GLY A 112 -7.26 -2.55 -12.99
C GLY A 112 -8.02 -3.86 -12.82
N SER A 113 -7.46 -4.98 -13.29
CA SER A 113 -8.11 -6.28 -13.13
C SER A 113 -8.23 -6.74 -11.67
N TRP A 114 -7.19 -6.48 -10.86
CA TRP A 114 -7.19 -6.73 -9.43
C TRP A 114 -8.07 -5.74 -8.68
N ALA A 115 -8.00 -4.45 -9.05
CA ALA A 115 -8.84 -3.41 -8.44
C ALA A 115 -10.34 -3.72 -8.62
N ALA A 116 -10.78 -3.97 -9.87
CA ALA A 116 -12.18 -4.31 -10.18
C ALA A 116 -12.66 -5.56 -9.44
N SER A 117 -11.81 -6.59 -9.37
CA SER A 117 -12.12 -7.84 -8.66
C SER A 117 -12.32 -7.63 -7.17
N MET A 118 -11.46 -6.84 -6.52
CA MET A 118 -11.58 -6.56 -5.08
C MET A 118 -12.78 -5.67 -4.78
N LEU A 119 -13.03 -4.62 -5.58
CA LEU A 119 -14.19 -3.75 -5.41
C LEU A 119 -15.51 -4.54 -5.41
N ILE A 120 -15.70 -5.42 -6.40
CA ILE A 120 -16.91 -6.24 -6.51
C ILE A 120 -17.01 -7.27 -5.37
N LYS A 121 -15.91 -7.93 -5.02
CA LYS A 121 -15.85 -8.88 -3.88
C LYS A 121 -16.14 -8.20 -2.54
N SER A 122 -15.92 -6.89 -2.45
CA SER A 122 -16.12 -6.11 -1.23
C SER A 122 -17.52 -5.48 -1.11
N GLY A 123 -18.39 -5.64 -2.13
CA GLY A 123 -19.77 -5.19 -2.05
C GLY A 123 -20.15 -4.06 -3.01
N VAL A 124 -19.24 -3.56 -3.85
CA VAL A 124 -19.58 -2.49 -4.83
C VAL A 124 -20.70 -2.96 -5.76
N GLY A 125 -21.82 -2.24 -5.76
CA GLY A 125 -23.04 -2.64 -6.47
C GLY A 125 -22.98 -2.49 -7.98
N LYS A 126 -22.31 -1.45 -8.47
CA LYS A 126 -22.18 -1.17 -9.90
C LYS A 126 -20.73 -0.87 -10.27
N ILE A 127 -20.25 -1.49 -11.33
CA ILE A 127 -18.93 -1.22 -11.89
C ILE A 127 -19.02 -1.06 -13.41
N ARG A 128 -18.33 -0.05 -13.96
CA ARG A 128 -18.06 0.08 -15.40
C ARG A 128 -16.59 -0.14 -15.64
N ILE A 129 -16.26 -0.98 -16.62
CA ILE A 129 -14.86 -1.28 -16.97
C ILE A 129 -14.61 -0.87 -18.41
N ILE A 130 -13.61 -0.01 -18.62
CA ILE A 130 -13.26 0.58 -19.90
C ILE A 130 -11.87 0.10 -20.29
N ASP A 131 -11.76 -0.71 -21.35
CA ASP A 131 -10.48 -1.12 -21.91
C ASP A 131 -10.70 -1.59 -23.35
N TYR A 132 -9.84 -1.15 -24.28
CA TYR A 132 -9.92 -1.50 -25.70
C TYR A 132 -9.07 -2.74 -26.06
N ASP A 133 -8.17 -3.15 -25.18
CA ASP A 133 -7.23 -4.23 -25.45
C ASP A 133 -7.88 -5.63 -25.34
N GLN A 134 -7.19 -6.59 -25.94
CA GLN A 134 -7.50 -8.01 -25.84
C GLN A 134 -6.53 -8.74 -24.92
N ILE A 135 -6.94 -9.90 -24.42
CA ILE A 135 -6.08 -10.81 -23.67
C ILE A 135 -5.06 -11.44 -24.62
N SER A 136 -3.78 -11.18 -24.35
CA SER A 136 -2.67 -11.86 -25.01
C SER A 136 -2.17 -13.04 -24.17
N LEU A 137 -1.51 -14.01 -24.82
CA LEU A 137 -0.91 -15.14 -24.10
C LEU A 137 0.16 -14.68 -23.10
N SER A 138 0.98 -13.68 -23.48
CA SER A 138 1.99 -13.07 -22.61
C SER A 138 1.40 -12.19 -21.52
N GLY A 139 0.15 -11.74 -21.65
CA GLY A 139 -0.58 -10.96 -20.66
C GLY A 139 -1.31 -11.81 -19.61
N LEU A 140 -1.35 -13.14 -19.74
CA LEU A 140 -2.02 -14.00 -18.77
C LEU A 140 -1.38 -14.00 -17.39
N ASN A 141 -0.07 -13.75 -17.30
CA ASN A 141 0.61 -13.59 -16.01
C ASN A 141 0.30 -12.24 -15.32
N GLN A 142 -0.31 -11.31 -16.06
CA GLN A 142 -0.62 -9.96 -15.62
C GLN A 142 -2.08 -9.81 -15.20
N HIS A 143 -3.02 -10.45 -15.91
CA HIS A 143 -4.45 -10.25 -15.71
C HIS A 143 -5.02 -11.14 -14.60
N ALA A 144 -5.72 -10.55 -13.62
CA ALA A 144 -6.21 -11.26 -12.44
C ALA A 144 -7.20 -12.40 -12.73
N THR A 145 -7.99 -12.26 -13.80
CA THR A 145 -9.21 -13.09 -14.00
C THR A 145 -9.22 -13.86 -15.32
N ALA A 146 -8.26 -13.61 -16.21
CA ALA A 146 -8.27 -14.21 -17.53
C ALA A 146 -7.58 -15.57 -17.52
N THR A 147 -8.09 -16.48 -18.33
CA THR A 147 -7.54 -17.83 -18.49
C THR A 147 -7.01 -18.02 -19.91
N ARG A 148 -6.34 -19.16 -20.15
CA ARG A 148 -5.89 -19.54 -21.50
C ARG A 148 -7.04 -19.59 -22.53
N ALA A 149 -8.26 -19.84 -22.08
CA ALA A 149 -9.44 -19.88 -22.95
C ALA A 149 -9.92 -18.49 -23.38
N ASP A 150 -9.49 -17.43 -22.68
CA ASP A 150 -9.92 -16.06 -22.95
C ASP A 150 -8.93 -15.31 -23.85
N VAL A 151 -7.84 -15.95 -24.30
CA VAL A 151 -6.85 -15.36 -25.23
C VAL A 151 -7.54 -14.94 -26.54
N GLY A 152 -7.30 -13.69 -26.97
CA GLY A 152 -7.94 -13.08 -28.13
C GLY A 152 -9.31 -12.45 -27.85
N THR A 153 -9.84 -12.58 -26.63
CA THR A 153 -11.07 -11.88 -26.24
C THR A 153 -10.73 -10.51 -25.63
N PRO A 154 -11.59 -9.49 -25.79
CA PRO A 154 -11.44 -8.21 -25.09
C PRO A 154 -11.31 -8.40 -23.58
N LYS A 155 -10.36 -7.70 -22.95
CA LYS A 155 -10.07 -7.80 -21.50
C LYS A 155 -11.33 -7.62 -20.66
N VAL A 156 -12.13 -6.61 -20.98
CA VAL A 156 -13.38 -6.30 -20.27
C VAL A 156 -14.43 -7.41 -20.37
N ILE A 157 -14.46 -8.17 -21.48
CA ILE A 157 -15.40 -9.29 -21.65
C ILE A 157 -14.98 -10.46 -20.74
N ALA A 158 -13.69 -10.82 -20.75
CA ALA A 158 -13.14 -11.83 -19.85
C ALA A 158 -13.40 -11.46 -18.38
N MET A 159 -13.20 -10.18 -18.04
CA MET A 159 -13.47 -9.66 -16.71
C MET A 159 -14.96 -9.75 -16.34
N LYS A 160 -15.87 -9.29 -17.20
CA LYS A 160 -17.31 -9.36 -16.94
C LYS A 160 -17.81 -10.78 -16.72
N LYS A 161 -17.30 -11.74 -17.52
CA LYS A 161 -17.59 -13.16 -17.35
C LYS A 161 -17.22 -13.63 -15.94
N TYR A 162 -16.01 -13.30 -15.48
CA TYR A 162 -15.53 -13.68 -14.15
C TYR A 162 -16.30 -12.98 -13.01
N LEU A 163 -16.52 -11.67 -13.09
CA LEU A 163 -17.21 -10.91 -12.04
C LEU A 163 -18.65 -11.37 -11.84
N ARG A 164 -19.37 -11.70 -12.92
CA ARG A 164 -20.73 -12.25 -12.85
C ARG A 164 -20.80 -13.63 -12.16
N MET A 165 -19.72 -14.41 -12.20
CA MET A 165 -19.65 -15.68 -11.48
C MET A 165 -19.48 -15.46 -9.97
N ILE A 166 -18.88 -14.35 -9.56
CA ILE A 166 -18.59 -14.04 -8.15
C ILE A 166 -19.76 -13.32 -7.50
N ALA A 167 -20.24 -12.27 -8.15
CA ALA A 167 -21.24 -11.35 -7.63
C ALA A 167 -22.30 -11.16 -8.71
N PRO A 168 -23.19 -12.16 -8.91
CA PRO A 168 -24.23 -12.07 -9.93
C PRO A 168 -25.22 -10.93 -9.67
N TRP A 169 -25.30 -10.47 -8.41
CA TRP A 169 -26.06 -9.31 -7.95
C TRP A 169 -25.49 -7.96 -8.38
N ALA A 170 -24.22 -7.89 -8.78
CA ALA A 170 -23.58 -6.64 -9.17
C ALA A 170 -23.87 -6.29 -10.63
N GLU A 171 -24.12 -5.01 -10.90
CA GLU A 171 -24.24 -4.50 -12.26
C GLU A 171 -22.85 -4.26 -12.86
N VAL A 172 -22.47 -5.11 -13.83
CA VAL A 172 -21.18 -5.00 -14.54
C VAL A 172 -21.39 -4.48 -15.96
N ASP A 173 -21.09 -3.19 -16.14
CA ASP A 173 -21.05 -2.51 -17.43
C ASP A 173 -19.64 -2.57 -18.04
N ILE A 174 -19.55 -2.71 -19.36
CA ILE A 174 -18.27 -2.80 -20.07
C ILE A 174 -18.25 -1.94 -21.32
N CYS A 175 -17.13 -1.28 -21.55
CA CYS A 175 -16.89 -0.49 -22.75
C CYS A 175 -15.58 -0.97 -23.39
N VAL A 176 -15.69 -1.57 -24.58
CA VAL A 176 -14.54 -1.98 -25.39
C VAL A 176 -14.10 -0.78 -26.24
N GLU A 177 -13.60 0.26 -25.58
CA GLU A 177 -13.32 1.55 -26.20
C GLU A 177 -12.05 2.16 -25.61
N ARG A 178 -11.33 2.91 -26.45
CA ARG A 178 -10.20 3.72 -25.99
C ARG A 178 -10.73 5.07 -25.55
N LEU A 179 -10.20 5.58 -24.43
CA LEU A 179 -10.56 6.89 -23.93
C LEU A 179 -9.90 7.97 -24.78
N TYR A 180 -10.71 8.92 -25.23
CA TYR A 180 -10.34 10.10 -25.98
C TYR A 180 -11.20 11.28 -25.50
N GLU A 181 -10.84 12.51 -25.90
CA GLU A 181 -11.53 13.74 -25.46
C GLU A 181 -12.99 13.79 -25.89
N ASP A 182 -13.34 13.23 -27.05
CA ASP A 182 -14.71 13.24 -27.59
C ASP A 182 -15.65 12.25 -26.88
N CYS A 183 -15.11 11.23 -26.20
CA CYS A 183 -15.89 10.19 -25.54
C CYS A 183 -15.79 10.20 -24.01
N VAL A 184 -14.87 10.95 -23.41
CA VAL A 184 -14.63 10.95 -21.95
C VAL A 184 -15.89 11.28 -21.14
N GLU A 185 -16.67 12.27 -21.57
CA GLU A 185 -17.91 12.66 -20.90
C GLU A 185 -18.93 11.53 -20.88
N ARG A 186 -19.14 10.88 -22.02
CA ARG A 186 -20.04 9.72 -22.13
C ARG A 186 -19.53 8.55 -21.29
N LEU A 187 -18.25 8.24 -21.37
CA LEU A 187 -17.65 7.08 -20.70
C LEU A 187 -17.68 7.22 -19.17
N LEU A 188 -17.47 8.43 -18.65
CA LEU A 188 -17.48 8.74 -17.22
C LEU A 188 -18.85 9.17 -16.68
N SER A 189 -19.88 9.17 -17.52
CA SER A 189 -21.26 9.51 -17.14
C SER A 189 -21.84 8.54 -16.09
N GLY A 190 -22.84 9.03 -15.35
CA GLY A 190 -23.57 8.24 -14.35
C GLY A 190 -23.22 8.55 -12.90
N ASN A 191 -22.52 9.66 -12.65
CA ASN A 191 -22.13 10.14 -11.32
C ASN A 191 -21.42 9.08 -10.47
N PRO A 192 -20.24 8.60 -10.91
CA PRO A 192 -19.51 7.58 -10.18
C PRO A 192 -19.04 8.10 -8.82
N ALA A 193 -19.11 7.25 -7.81
CA ALA A 193 -18.52 7.50 -6.51
C ALA A 193 -16.99 7.58 -6.59
N TYR A 194 -16.38 6.84 -7.52
CA TYR A 194 -14.94 6.90 -7.79
C TYR A 194 -14.61 6.49 -9.23
N VAL A 195 -13.55 7.08 -9.77
CA VAL A 195 -12.87 6.66 -11.00
C VAL A 195 -11.49 6.07 -10.65
N VAL A 196 -11.16 4.93 -11.22
CA VAL A 196 -9.91 4.20 -10.99
C VAL A 196 -9.10 4.23 -12.27
N ASP A 197 -8.05 5.03 -12.31
CA ASP A 197 -7.16 5.16 -13.46
C ASP A 197 -5.98 4.20 -13.35
N THR A 198 -5.93 3.24 -14.27
CA THR A 198 -4.83 2.28 -14.38
C THR A 198 -4.14 2.31 -15.74
N LEU A 199 -4.29 3.42 -16.47
CA LEU A 199 -3.68 3.62 -17.78
C LEU A 199 -2.16 3.73 -17.69
N GLY A 200 -1.46 3.13 -18.65
CA GLY A 200 -0.01 3.31 -18.83
C GLY A 200 0.36 4.42 -19.81
N ASP A 201 -0.55 4.78 -20.72
CA ASP A 201 -0.35 5.86 -21.70
C ASP A 201 -0.43 7.23 -21.01
N LEU A 202 0.62 8.03 -21.15
CA LEU A 202 0.73 9.32 -20.47
C LEU A 202 -0.31 10.33 -20.99
N GLY A 203 -0.54 10.39 -22.30
CA GLY A 203 -1.46 11.36 -22.89
C GLY A 203 -2.90 11.13 -22.41
N THR A 204 -3.39 9.90 -22.58
CA THR A 204 -4.75 9.51 -22.17
C THR A 204 -4.94 9.66 -20.65
N LYS A 205 -3.92 9.33 -19.86
CA LYS A 205 -3.93 9.54 -18.39
C LYS A 205 -4.12 11.01 -18.03
N LEU A 206 -3.33 11.91 -18.62
CA LEU A 206 -3.44 13.34 -18.32
C LEU A 206 -4.81 13.90 -18.67
N GLN A 207 -5.38 13.49 -19.82
CA GLN A 207 -6.74 13.87 -20.22
C GLN A 207 -7.78 13.41 -19.20
N LEU A 208 -7.72 12.14 -18.78
CA LEU A 208 -8.61 11.58 -17.78
C LEU A 208 -8.53 12.33 -16.44
N LEU A 209 -7.33 12.53 -15.92
CA LEU A 209 -7.13 13.18 -14.61
C LEU A 209 -7.55 14.65 -14.65
N LYS A 210 -7.24 15.37 -15.74
CA LYS A 210 -7.70 16.73 -15.94
C LYS A 210 -9.22 16.80 -15.96
N TYR A 211 -9.87 15.95 -16.76
CA TYR A 211 -11.34 15.93 -16.85
C TYR A 211 -12.00 15.65 -15.50
N CYS A 212 -11.51 14.66 -14.75
CA CYS A 212 -12.02 14.35 -13.41
C CYS A 212 -11.83 15.52 -12.45
N HIS A 213 -10.67 16.20 -12.49
CA HIS A 213 -10.40 17.35 -11.64
C HIS A 213 -11.34 18.53 -11.95
N GLU A 214 -11.49 18.89 -13.23
CA GLU A 214 -12.38 19.99 -13.67
C GLU A 214 -13.85 19.75 -13.32
N HIS A 215 -14.30 18.49 -13.34
CA HIS A 215 -15.68 18.12 -13.04
C HIS A 215 -15.90 17.66 -11.59
N SER A 216 -14.89 17.78 -10.72
CA SER A 216 -14.94 17.33 -9.33
C SER A 216 -15.37 15.86 -9.17
N ILE A 217 -14.95 15.00 -10.09
CA ILE A 217 -15.19 13.55 -10.05
C ILE A 217 -14.05 12.91 -9.23
N PRO A 218 -14.34 12.21 -8.12
CA PRO A 218 -13.31 11.56 -7.32
C PRO A 218 -12.51 10.55 -8.16
N VAL A 219 -11.18 10.65 -8.13
CA VAL A 219 -10.31 9.83 -8.97
C VAL A 219 -9.05 9.40 -8.21
N ILE A 220 -8.70 8.13 -8.34
CA ILE A 220 -7.41 7.60 -7.89
C ILE A 220 -6.65 7.01 -9.08
N SER A 221 -5.39 7.39 -9.24
CA SER A 221 -4.54 6.92 -10.33
C SER A 221 -3.35 6.09 -9.88
N SER A 222 -3.06 5.03 -10.63
CA SER A 222 -1.80 4.31 -10.53
C SER A 222 -0.65 5.08 -11.19
N MET A 223 0.48 5.15 -10.51
CA MET A 223 1.76 5.63 -11.04
C MET A 223 2.64 4.45 -11.49
N GLY A 224 3.97 4.57 -11.42
CA GLY A 224 4.91 3.59 -11.96
C GLY A 224 5.10 2.38 -11.05
N ALA A 225 4.55 1.22 -11.43
CA ALA A 225 4.79 -0.07 -10.77
C ALA A 225 5.94 -0.90 -11.40
N GLY A 226 6.47 -0.45 -12.54
CA GLY A 226 7.52 -1.15 -13.28
C GLY A 226 8.90 -1.04 -12.64
N ALA A 227 9.75 -2.04 -12.87
CA ALA A 227 11.12 -2.15 -12.38
C ALA A 227 11.24 -2.03 -10.84
N LYS A 228 10.23 -2.47 -10.10
CA LYS A 228 10.16 -2.40 -8.64
C LYS A 228 9.76 -3.77 -8.07
N ALA A 229 10.14 -4.06 -6.83
CA ALA A 229 9.90 -5.35 -6.19
C ALA A 229 9.44 -5.28 -4.73
N ASP A 230 9.72 -4.19 -4.00
CA ASP A 230 9.47 -4.08 -2.58
C ASP A 230 8.04 -3.57 -2.28
N PRO A 231 7.15 -4.41 -1.73
CA PRO A 231 5.78 -4.01 -1.39
C PRO A 231 5.70 -2.97 -0.27
N SER A 232 6.70 -2.89 0.61
CA SER A 232 6.67 -1.95 1.75
C SER A 232 6.75 -0.49 1.31
N HIS A 233 7.17 -0.25 0.06
CA HIS A 233 7.30 1.07 -0.53
C HIS A 233 6.04 1.55 -1.25
N VAL A 234 4.97 0.76 -1.34
CA VAL A 234 3.70 1.20 -1.94
C VAL A 234 3.02 2.20 -1.02
N GLN A 235 2.69 3.37 -1.54
CA GLN A 235 2.09 4.49 -0.82
C GLN A 235 0.87 5.01 -1.56
N ILE A 236 -0.08 5.58 -0.80
CA ILE A 236 -1.19 6.36 -1.33
C ILE A 236 -1.01 7.80 -0.85
N GLY A 237 -1.22 8.78 -1.72
CA GLY A 237 -1.12 10.19 -1.37
C GLY A 237 -1.60 11.09 -2.49
N ASP A 238 -1.56 12.40 -2.28
CA ASP A 238 -1.84 13.36 -3.35
C ASP A 238 -0.69 13.39 -4.37
N ILE A 239 -1.01 13.66 -5.64
CA ILE A 239 -0.01 13.77 -6.71
C ILE A 239 1.10 14.79 -6.37
N SER A 240 0.78 15.88 -5.68
CA SER A 240 1.74 16.92 -5.27
C SER A 240 2.78 16.42 -4.27
N GLU A 241 2.45 15.38 -3.50
CA GLU A 241 3.28 14.84 -2.43
C GLU A 241 4.18 13.67 -2.86
N THR A 242 3.98 13.18 -4.09
CA THR A 242 4.75 12.06 -4.64
C THR A 242 6.24 12.35 -4.72
N PHE A 243 7.07 11.34 -4.42
CA PHE A 243 8.53 11.44 -4.47
C PHE A 243 9.14 10.09 -4.89
N GLU A 244 10.37 10.11 -5.42
CA GLU A 244 11.15 8.94 -5.89
C GLU A 244 10.55 8.12 -7.05
N ASP A 245 9.29 8.36 -7.44
CA ASP A 245 8.67 7.77 -8.63
C ASP A 245 8.88 8.65 -9.88
N PRO A 246 9.64 8.20 -10.90
CA PRO A 246 9.90 8.98 -12.11
C PRO A 246 8.64 9.22 -12.94
N PHE A 247 7.74 8.24 -13.00
CA PHE A 247 6.50 8.36 -13.76
C PHE A 247 5.55 9.35 -13.08
N ALA A 248 5.41 9.27 -11.76
CA ALA A 248 4.65 10.26 -10.99
C ALA A 248 5.23 11.67 -11.15
N THR A 249 6.55 11.80 -11.21
CA THR A 249 7.22 13.09 -11.43
C THR A 249 6.85 13.70 -12.79
N VAL A 250 6.82 12.89 -13.85
CA VAL A 250 6.40 13.34 -15.19
C VAL A 250 4.92 13.72 -15.20
N VAL A 251 4.05 12.87 -14.66
CA VAL A 251 2.60 13.13 -14.55
C VAL A 251 2.34 14.43 -13.79
N ARG A 252 2.91 14.59 -12.59
CA ARG A 252 2.78 15.79 -11.76
C ARG A 252 3.22 17.05 -12.49
N ARG A 253 4.38 17.04 -13.17
CA ARG A 253 4.88 18.21 -13.92
C ARG A 253 3.98 18.57 -15.11
N ARG A 254 3.36 17.58 -15.75
CA ARG A 254 2.46 17.80 -16.89
C ARG A 254 1.08 18.29 -16.42
N LEU A 255 0.52 17.71 -15.37
CA LEU A 255 -0.70 18.19 -14.72
C LEU A 255 -0.57 19.64 -14.25
N LYS A 256 0.57 20.01 -13.66
CA LYS A 256 0.87 21.40 -13.29
C LYS A 256 0.81 22.39 -14.47
N ARG A 257 1.19 21.96 -15.68
CA ARG A 257 1.07 22.81 -16.89
C ARG A 257 -0.37 22.90 -17.41
N LEU A 258 -1.24 22.03 -16.93
CA LEU A 258 -2.69 22.02 -17.20
C LEU A 258 -3.47 22.61 -16.02
N ASP A 259 -2.81 23.37 -15.15
CA ASP A 259 -3.37 24.00 -13.95
C ASP A 259 -3.94 23.03 -12.89
N VAL A 260 -3.48 21.77 -12.89
CA VAL A 260 -3.81 20.75 -11.89
C VAL A 260 -2.61 20.49 -11.01
N ASP A 261 -2.53 21.19 -9.88
CA ASP A 261 -1.39 21.12 -8.94
C ASP A 261 -1.59 20.13 -7.79
N TRP A 262 -2.84 19.84 -7.40
CA TRP A 262 -3.23 19.02 -6.24
C TRP A 262 -4.64 18.45 -6.44
N GLY A 263 -5.11 17.62 -5.50
CA GLY A 263 -6.47 17.08 -5.48
C GLY A 263 -6.65 15.85 -6.37
N VAL A 264 -5.56 15.12 -6.63
CA VAL A 264 -5.58 13.87 -7.39
C VAL A 264 -4.90 12.82 -6.54
N GLU A 265 -5.67 11.87 -6.01
CA GLU A 265 -5.11 10.76 -5.26
C GLU A 265 -4.37 9.80 -6.18
N VAL A 266 -3.24 9.30 -5.72
CA VAL A 266 -2.42 8.37 -6.49
C VAL A 266 -1.85 7.25 -5.63
N VAL A 267 -1.67 6.09 -6.26
CA VAL A 267 -0.85 5.00 -5.71
C VAL A 267 0.48 5.00 -6.44
N TYR A 268 1.56 5.10 -5.68
CA TYR A 268 2.92 5.13 -6.19
C TYR A 268 3.84 4.28 -5.31
N SER A 269 5.08 4.08 -5.75
CA SER A 269 6.08 3.44 -4.91
C SER A 269 7.31 4.31 -4.78
N THR A 270 7.80 4.41 -3.54
CA THR A 270 9.00 5.16 -3.16
C THR A 270 10.28 4.36 -3.39
N GLU A 271 10.16 3.11 -3.85
CA GLU A 271 11.29 2.29 -4.29
C GLU A 271 11.87 2.88 -5.59
N LYS A 272 13.19 3.07 -5.61
CA LYS A 272 13.90 3.45 -6.83
C LYS A 272 13.84 2.30 -7.83
N PRO A 273 13.47 2.54 -9.10
CA PRO A 273 13.38 1.47 -10.08
C PRO A 273 14.74 0.80 -10.29
N TYR A 274 14.78 -0.53 -10.21
CA TYR A 274 15.93 -1.34 -10.56
C TYR A 274 16.13 -1.32 -12.09
N LEU A 275 16.96 -0.40 -12.55
CA LEU A 275 17.46 -0.40 -13.91
C LEU A 275 18.54 -1.48 -14.02
N ALA A 276 18.12 -2.74 -14.22
CA ALA A 276 19.04 -3.76 -14.69
C ALA A 276 19.59 -3.30 -16.04
N GLU A 277 20.91 -3.37 -16.26
CA GLU A 277 21.42 -3.45 -17.64
C GLU A 277 20.72 -4.66 -18.27
N PRO A 278 19.96 -4.48 -19.36
CA PRO A 278 19.17 -5.56 -19.87
C PRO A 278 20.14 -6.59 -20.47
N THR A 279 20.22 -7.77 -19.86
CA THR A 279 20.53 -8.99 -20.62
C THR A 279 19.35 -9.18 -21.56
N ILE A 280 19.38 -8.49 -22.71
CA ILE A 280 18.37 -8.57 -23.75
C ILE A 280 18.42 -9.99 -24.31
N THR A 281 17.66 -10.91 -23.73
CA THR A 281 17.17 -12.04 -24.50
C THR A 281 16.12 -11.45 -25.41
N LYS A 282 16.48 -11.20 -26.68
CA LYS A 282 15.56 -10.73 -27.72
C LYS A 282 14.39 -11.71 -27.81
N VAL A 283 13.30 -11.43 -27.09
CA VAL A 283 12.02 -12.06 -27.38
C VAL A 283 11.52 -11.37 -28.63
N ASN A 284 11.47 -12.11 -29.73
CA ASN A 284 11.12 -11.63 -31.06
C ASN A 284 9.76 -10.91 -31.06
N ALA A 285 9.76 -9.59 -30.84
CA ALA A 285 8.66 -8.72 -31.21
C ALA A 285 8.67 -8.61 -32.74
N SER A 286 7.97 -9.54 -33.39
CA SER A 286 7.71 -9.45 -34.82
C SER A 286 6.63 -8.40 -35.06
N GLN A 287 7.07 -7.30 -35.68
CA GLN A 287 6.32 -6.46 -36.62
C GLN A 287 4.96 -5.90 -36.16
N GLN A 288 4.99 -4.71 -35.57
CA GLN A 288 3.99 -3.66 -35.82
C GLN A 288 4.73 -2.32 -35.78
N LYS A 289 4.97 -1.72 -36.94
CA LYS A 289 5.42 -0.32 -37.06
C LYS A 289 4.20 0.60 -36.95
N PRO A 290 4.20 1.66 -36.15
CA PRO A 290 3.24 2.73 -36.27
C PRO A 290 3.55 3.60 -37.50
N HIS A 291 2.48 4.10 -38.11
CA HIS A 291 2.42 4.95 -39.29
C HIS A 291 2.94 6.36 -38.97
N ASP A 292 3.66 6.96 -39.93
CA ASP A 292 4.08 8.37 -39.89
C ASP A 292 2.88 9.33 -39.86
N SER A 293 2.91 10.31 -38.95
CA SER A 293 2.32 11.63 -39.18
C SER A 293 3.02 12.71 -38.35
N ASP A 294 3.68 13.58 -39.10
CA ASP A 294 3.97 15.01 -38.89
C ASP A 294 4.81 15.50 -37.71
N LYS A 295 5.94 16.05 -38.14
CA LYS A 295 6.89 16.89 -37.41
C LYS A 295 6.23 18.23 -37.11
N ASP A 296 6.36 18.66 -35.86
CA ASP A 296 6.96 19.93 -35.45
C ASP A 296 6.47 20.20 -34.02
N ASP A 297 7.35 20.04 -33.03
CA ASP A 297 7.45 20.92 -31.87
C ASP A 297 8.70 20.58 -31.04
N GLU A 298 9.41 21.65 -30.73
CA GLU A 298 10.77 21.80 -30.22
C GLU A 298 11.26 20.81 -29.15
N GLU A 299 12.50 20.41 -29.40
CA GLU A 299 13.45 19.65 -28.61
C GLU A 299 13.63 20.19 -27.17
N TYR A 300 13.18 19.42 -26.19
CA TYR A 300 13.76 19.45 -24.83
C TYR A 300 13.83 18.03 -24.29
N THR A 301 15.01 17.41 -24.35
CA THR A 301 15.32 16.09 -23.80
C THR A 301 15.35 16.16 -22.27
N PRO A 302 14.37 15.61 -21.53
CA PRO A 302 14.52 15.42 -20.12
C PRO A 302 15.22 14.07 -19.92
N LEU A 303 16.51 14.12 -19.55
CA LEU A 303 17.39 13.01 -19.17
C LEU A 303 18.25 12.44 -20.32
N ALA A 304 19.53 12.84 -20.34
CA ALA A 304 20.57 12.28 -21.20
C ALA A 304 20.88 10.78 -20.98
N ASN A 305 20.23 10.13 -20.00
CA ASN A 305 20.30 8.68 -19.78
C ASN A 305 19.07 7.89 -20.31
N PHE A 306 18.12 8.58 -20.96
CA PHE A 306 16.90 7.96 -21.51
C PHE A 306 16.78 8.16 -23.03
N SER A 307 17.84 8.58 -23.73
CA SER A 307 17.85 8.86 -25.17
C SER A 307 17.75 7.63 -26.10
N GLY A 308 17.55 6.42 -25.54
CA GLY A 308 17.36 5.17 -26.30
C GLY A 308 16.05 4.43 -26.02
N TYR A 309 15.12 5.02 -25.23
CA TYR A 309 13.89 4.37 -24.79
C TYR A 309 12.67 4.78 -25.64
N SER A 310 12.71 4.50 -26.95
CA SER A 310 11.44 4.33 -27.67
C SER A 310 10.80 3.02 -27.17
N GLU A 311 9.69 3.13 -26.44
CA GLU A 311 8.74 2.04 -26.18
C GLU A 311 9.32 0.75 -25.53
N ALA A 312 10.38 0.84 -24.72
CA ALA A 312 10.87 -0.34 -24.00
C ALA A 312 9.97 -0.64 -22.78
N ILE A 313 9.28 -1.79 -22.84
CA ILE A 313 8.49 -2.35 -21.73
C ILE A 313 9.44 -2.58 -20.54
N LEU A 314 9.25 -1.82 -19.45
CA LEU A 314 10.00 -2.06 -18.21
C LEU A 314 9.73 -3.49 -17.70
N PRO A 315 10.72 -4.17 -17.10
CA PRO A 315 10.47 -5.45 -16.44
C PRO A 315 9.49 -5.23 -15.28
N ILE A 316 8.51 -6.12 -15.13
CA ILE A 316 7.49 -6.01 -14.09
C ILE A 316 7.45 -7.31 -13.29
N LEU A 317 7.57 -7.19 -11.97
CA LEU A 317 7.31 -8.27 -11.03
C LEU A 317 5.82 -8.27 -10.66
N MET A 318 5.07 -9.24 -11.18
CA MET A 318 3.60 -9.26 -11.20
C MET A 318 2.87 -9.00 -9.88
N PRO A 319 3.32 -9.52 -8.72
CA PRO A 319 2.70 -9.21 -7.44
C PRO A 319 2.58 -7.70 -7.17
N LEU A 320 3.54 -6.87 -7.62
CA LEU A 320 3.58 -5.46 -7.26
C LEU A 320 2.46 -4.63 -7.93
N PRO A 321 2.25 -4.67 -9.26
CA PRO A 321 1.05 -4.06 -9.86
C PRO A 321 -0.26 -4.58 -9.28
N ALA A 322 -0.34 -5.88 -8.93
CA ALA A 322 -1.52 -6.43 -8.28
C ALA A 322 -1.78 -5.77 -6.92
N MET A 323 -0.72 -5.54 -6.13
CA MET A 323 -0.78 -4.80 -4.87
C MET A 323 -1.19 -3.35 -5.06
N PHE A 324 -0.77 -2.67 -6.13
CA PHE A 324 -1.30 -1.33 -6.47
C PHE A 324 -2.82 -1.38 -6.66
N GLY A 325 -3.32 -2.33 -7.45
CA GLY A 325 -4.76 -2.48 -7.68
C GLY A 325 -5.54 -2.79 -6.40
N MET A 326 -5.01 -3.68 -5.55
CA MET A 326 -5.60 -4.00 -4.25
C MET A 326 -5.57 -2.81 -3.28
N SER A 327 -4.50 -2.00 -3.30
CA SER A 327 -4.36 -0.80 -2.47
C SER A 327 -5.38 0.27 -2.90
N MET A 328 -5.52 0.50 -4.20
CA MET A 328 -6.56 1.38 -4.76
C MET A 328 -7.96 0.94 -4.35
N ALA A 329 -8.28 -0.36 -4.50
CA ALA A 329 -9.58 -0.89 -4.10
C ALA A 329 -9.84 -0.68 -2.61
N THR A 330 -8.86 -1.00 -1.76
CA THR A 330 -8.98 -0.84 -0.29
C THR A 330 -9.25 0.62 0.09
N PHE A 331 -8.52 1.54 -0.52
CA PHE A 331 -8.71 2.97 -0.31
C PHE A 331 -10.13 3.44 -0.69
N ILE A 332 -10.59 3.07 -1.89
CA ILE A 332 -11.93 3.40 -2.39
C ILE A 332 -13.01 2.82 -1.48
N ILE A 333 -12.86 1.55 -1.08
CA ILE A 333 -13.80 0.85 -0.19
C ILE A 333 -13.93 1.62 1.13
N CYS A 334 -12.80 1.99 1.75
CA CYS A 334 -12.80 2.76 3.00
C CYS A 334 -13.45 4.13 2.82
N LYS A 335 -13.13 4.86 1.75
CA LYS A 335 -13.71 6.18 1.46
C LYS A 335 -15.23 6.12 1.27
N ILE A 336 -15.73 5.19 0.45
CA ILE A 336 -17.18 5.03 0.22
C ILE A 336 -17.89 4.58 1.50
N ALA A 337 -17.28 3.65 2.24
CA ALA A 337 -17.82 3.18 3.50
C ALA A 337 -17.72 4.22 4.63
N GLY A 338 -17.16 5.41 4.41
CA GLY A 338 -17.00 6.44 5.45
C GLY A 338 -15.99 6.08 6.54
N TRP A 339 -15.10 5.12 6.27
CA TRP A 339 -14.02 4.74 7.17
C TRP A 339 -12.88 5.77 7.09
N ALA A 340 -12.47 6.30 8.24
CA ALA A 340 -11.39 7.27 8.31
C ALA A 340 -10.06 6.62 7.92
N MET A 341 -9.56 6.98 6.74
CA MET A 341 -8.23 6.65 6.27
C MET A 341 -7.52 7.96 5.90
N GLU A 342 -6.46 8.27 6.65
CA GLU A 342 -5.51 9.35 6.34
C GLU A 342 -4.24 8.70 5.82
N PRO A 343 -4.01 8.68 4.49
CA PRO A 343 -2.74 8.22 3.95
C PRO A 343 -1.64 9.15 4.45
N LEU A 344 -0.69 8.63 5.22
CA LEU A 344 0.53 9.34 5.54
C LEU A 344 1.56 8.97 4.48
N PRO A 345 1.97 9.90 3.59
CA PRO A 345 3.09 9.63 2.71
C PRO A 345 4.32 9.49 3.59
N ILE A 346 4.79 8.27 3.83
CA ILE A 346 6.04 8.05 4.56
C ILE A 346 7.16 8.53 3.64
N LYS A 347 7.55 9.80 3.80
CA LYS A 347 8.60 10.42 3.02
C LYS A 347 9.93 9.88 3.52
N PHE A 348 10.35 8.67 3.12
CA PHE A 348 11.63 8.03 3.47
C PHE A 348 12.86 8.86 2.99
N ARG A 349 13.00 10.10 3.47
CA ARG A 349 13.94 11.12 3.03
C ARG A 349 15.26 10.95 3.76
N MET A 350 15.95 9.85 3.47
CA MET A 350 17.21 9.50 4.14
C MET A 350 18.26 10.61 4.04
N GLU A 351 18.35 11.31 2.90
CA GLU A 351 19.27 12.45 2.74
C GLU A 351 18.88 13.64 3.62
N LEU A 352 17.58 13.92 3.75
CA LEU A 352 17.07 14.94 4.66
C LEU A 352 17.42 14.58 6.11
N TYR A 353 17.13 13.35 6.54
CA TYR A 353 17.42 12.94 7.92
C TYR A 353 18.92 12.95 8.22
N GLN A 354 19.75 12.61 7.24
CA GLN A 354 21.21 12.72 7.37
C GLN A 354 21.68 14.17 7.47
N ARG A 355 21.06 15.09 6.73
CA ARG A 355 21.33 16.53 6.86
C ARG A 355 20.90 17.02 8.25
N LEU A 356 19.66 16.76 8.64
CA LEU A 356 19.09 17.16 9.93
C LEU A 356 19.87 16.59 11.12
N HIS A 357 20.28 15.32 11.05
CA HIS A 357 21.09 14.68 12.09
C HIS A 357 22.48 15.29 12.21
N ARG A 358 23.16 15.58 11.08
CA ARG A 358 24.46 16.27 11.09
C ARG A 358 24.34 17.67 11.66
N ASP A 359 23.32 18.39 11.23
CA ASP A 359 23.00 19.75 11.67
C ASP A 359 22.74 19.78 13.18
N LEU A 360 21.90 18.88 13.69
CA LEU A 360 21.64 18.76 15.13
C LEU A 360 22.93 18.41 15.89
N LYS A 361 23.70 17.44 15.39
CA LYS A 361 24.95 17.02 16.03
C LYS A 361 25.96 18.15 16.20
N ALA A 362 26.24 18.90 15.13
CA ALA A 362 27.18 20.01 15.20
C ALA A 362 26.81 21.00 16.32
N ARG A 363 25.51 21.25 16.53
CA ARG A 363 25.01 22.17 17.56
C ARG A 363 25.10 21.60 18.97
N GLU A 364 24.83 20.31 19.13
CA GLU A 364 24.97 19.63 20.42
C GLU A 364 26.44 19.63 20.88
N ASP A 365 27.37 19.49 19.93
CA ASP A 365 28.81 19.59 20.18
C ASP A 365 29.22 21.03 20.57
N GLU A 366 28.64 22.07 19.93
CA GLU A 366 28.82 23.49 20.29
C GLU A 366 28.28 23.82 21.70
N LEU A 367 27.10 23.32 22.06
CA LEU A 367 26.50 23.49 23.39
C LEU A 367 27.32 22.78 24.48
N SER A 368 27.82 21.58 24.19
CA SER A 368 28.64 20.80 25.14
C SER A 368 29.99 21.48 25.40
N SER A 369 30.66 21.97 24.36
CA SER A 369 31.91 22.74 24.49
C SER A 369 31.74 24.07 25.24
N THR A 370 30.58 24.73 25.09
CA THR A 370 30.25 25.94 25.85
C THR A 370 29.93 25.63 27.32
N SER A 371 29.26 24.51 27.60
CA SER A 371 28.92 24.09 28.97
C SER A 371 30.13 23.56 29.75
N GLU A 372 31.10 22.94 29.07
CA GLU A 372 32.42 22.58 29.64
C GLU A 372 33.25 23.84 29.96
N ALA A 373 33.20 24.87 29.10
CA ALA A 373 33.86 26.15 29.36
C ALA A 373 33.25 26.92 30.55
N VAL A 374 31.95 26.77 30.81
CA VAL A 374 31.28 27.36 32.00
C VAL A 374 31.59 26.57 33.28
N SER A 375 31.69 25.24 33.19
CA SER A 375 32.06 24.37 34.32
C SER A 375 33.54 24.51 34.72
N ALA A 376 34.41 24.94 33.80
CA ALA A 376 35.85 25.13 34.05
C ALA A 376 36.20 26.38 34.89
N VAL A 377 35.23 27.28 35.16
CA VAL A 377 35.46 28.52 35.95
C VAL A 377 35.05 28.36 37.42
N SER A 378 34.42 27.25 37.81
CA SER A 378 34.09 26.93 39.21
C SER A 378 34.95 25.77 39.71
N GLU A 379 36.00 26.08 40.46
CA GLU A 379 37.05 25.15 40.92
C GLU A 379 36.59 24.00 41.84
N SER A 380 37.36 22.91 41.73
CA SER A 380 37.79 21.97 42.78
C SER A 380 36.83 20.90 43.30
N SER A 381 36.98 19.65 42.82
CA SER A 381 37.55 18.52 43.57
C SER A 381 37.22 17.16 42.94
N SER A 382 38.28 16.35 42.82
CA SER A 382 38.34 14.89 42.67
C SER A 382 38.18 14.25 41.27
N PRO A 383 38.91 13.13 41.01
CA PRO A 383 39.28 12.72 39.67
C PRO A 383 38.58 11.44 39.19
N ALA A 384 38.67 11.24 37.87
CA ALA A 384 38.49 9.99 37.14
C ALA A 384 37.05 9.45 37.02
N VAL A 385 36.35 9.98 36.01
CA VAL A 385 35.57 9.13 35.11
C VAL A 385 36.09 9.41 33.71
N GLU A 386 36.68 8.39 33.10
CA GLU A 386 37.21 8.44 31.75
C GLU A 386 36.16 8.94 30.76
N SER A 387 36.60 9.90 29.97
CA SER A 387 35.94 10.52 28.83
C SER A 387 35.28 9.49 27.90
N SER A 388 33.95 9.42 27.92
CA SER A 388 33.18 8.93 26.79
C SER A 388 32.90 10.12 25.88
N GLN A 389 33.45 10.06 24.67
CA GLN A 389 33.18 10.99 23.57
C GLN A 389 31.65 11.23 23.44
N GLY A 390 31.27 12.50 23.24
CA GLY A 390 29.89 12.99 23.21
C GLY A 390 28.91 12.05 22.51
N THR A 391 28.04 11.40 23.29
CA THR A 391 27.07 10.46 22.74
C THR A 391 25.76 11.19 22.52
N LEU A 392 25.55 11.61 21.29
CA LEU A 392 24.23 12.03 20.82
C LEU A 392 23.27 10.85 20.95
N LEU A 393 22.21 10.99 21.74
CA LEU A 393 21.28 9.88 22.03
C LEU A 393 20.37 9.53 20.85
N LEU A 394 20.14 10.48 19.93
CA LEU A 394 19.25 10.28 18.78
C LEU A 394 20.03 9.80 17.55
N SER A 395 19.62 8.65 17.03
CA SER A 395 20.07 8.11 15.76
C SER A 395 19.40 8.83 14.58
N ARG A 396 19.91 8.59 13.37
CA ARG A 396 19.27 9.09 12.13
C ARG A 396 17.83 8.58 11.95
N ARG A 397 17.53 7.40 12.49
CA ARG A 397 16.18 6.81 12.45
C ARG A 397 15.26 7.57 13.39
N ASP A 398 15.75 7.95 14.56
CA ASP A 398 15.00 8.72 15.55
C ASP A 398 14.68 10.13 15.01
N ILE A 399 15.58 10.73 14.23
CA ILE A 399 15.29 11.98 13.51
C ILE A 399 14.18 11.78 12.48
N GLY A 400 14.22 10.69 11.72
CA GLY A 400 13.15 10.34 10.79
C GLY A 400 11.80 10.16 11.51
N TYR A 401 11.80 9.48 12.65
CA TYR A 401 10.62 9.28 13.49
C TYR A 401 10.05 10.59 14.02
N VAL A 402 10.89 11.46 14.59
CA VAL A 402 10.47 12.79 15.07
C VAL A 402 9.86 13.60 13.90
N VAL A 403 10.53 13.63 12.75
CA VAL A 403 10.08 14.45 11.62
C VAL A 403 8.78 13.91 11.01
N GLU A 404 8.68 12.61 10.73
CA GLU A 404 7.54 12.06 9.99
C GLU A 404 6.39 11.65 10.90
N GLU A 405 6.65 10.96 12.02
CA GLU A 405 5.61 10.41 12.88
C GLU A 405 5.13 11.43 13.91
N MET A 406 6.06 12.02 14.67
CA MET A 406 5.68 12.93 15.77
C MET A 406 5.16 14.27 15.25
N PHE A 407 5.80 14.85 14.22
CA PHE A 407 5.50 16.20 13.74
C PHE A 407 5.00 16.26 12.28
N LYS A 408 4.81 15.12 11.61
CA LYS A 408 4.19 15.02 10.27
C LYS A 408 4.79 15.99 9.24
N SER A 409 6.12 16.11 9.21
CA SER A 409 6.89 17.01 8.33
C SER A 409 6.61 18.52 8.51
N LYS A 410 5.94 18.93 9.58
CA LYS A 410 5.52 20.31 9.82
C LYS A 410 6.25 20.91 11.02
N SER A 411 6.47 22.23 10.97
CA SER A 411 6.91 22.98 12.14
C SER A 411 5.88 22.91 13.26
N ALA A 412 6.34 22.69 14.48
CA ALA A 412 5.53 22.69 15.68
C ALA A 412 4.87 24.05 15.97
N VAL A 413 5.43 25.15 15.44
CA VAL A 413 4.97 26.52 15.71
C VAL A 413 4.05 27.02 14.60
N SER A 414 4.51 27.03 13.35
CA SER A 414 3.73 27.58 12.22
C SER A 414 2.97 26.53 11.40
N GLY A 415 3.26 25.24 11.58
CA GLY A 415 2.74 24.19 10.69
C GLY A 415 3.37 24.20 9.28
N SER A 416 4.33 25.10 9.00
CA SER A 416 5.02 25.18 7.72
C SER A 416 5.94 23.98 7.48
N MET A 417 6.09 23.57 6.22
CA MET A 417 7.02 22.52 5.79
C MET A 417 8.31 23.07 5.16
N ASP A 418 8.43 24.40 5.03
CA ASP A 418 9.56 25.03 4.35
C ASP A 418 10.80 25.06 5.24
N GLN A 419 11.94 24.62 4.68
CA GLN A 419 13.24 24.59 5.35
C GLN A 419 13.20 24.05 6.80
N ILE A 420 12.57 22.88 6.99
CA ILE A 420 12.48 22.28 8.32
C ILE A 420 13.85 21.90 8.88
N VAL A 421 13.97 22.05 10.20
CA VAL A 421 15.10 21.70 11.06
C VAL A 421 14.63 21.08 12.36
N VAL A 422 15.52 20.36 13.03
CA VAL A 422 15.26 19.69 14.30
C VAL A 422 16.14 20.31 15.38
N CYS A 423 15.56 20.64 16.53
CA CYS A 423 16.31 21.17 17.68
C CYS A 423 15.70 20.73 19.01
N ARG A 424 16.44 20.94 20.11
CA ARG A 424 15.89 20.80 21.46
C ARG A 424 14.72 21.76 21.65
N TRP A 425 13.67 21.29 22.31
CA TRP A 425 12.53 22.13 22.67
C TRP A 425 12.81 22.97 23.90
N ARG A 426 13.27 22.33 24.97
CA ARG A 426 13.73 22.97 26.20
C ARG A 426 15.25 22.86 26.28
N ARG A 427 15.92 24.01 26.21
CA ARG A 427 17.39 24.10 26.15
C ARG A 427 18.08 23.68 27.45
N ASP A 428 17.38 23.79 28.57
CA ASP A 428 17.79 23.36 29.92
C ASP A 428 17.74 21.84 30.13
N LYS A 429 17.04 21.11 29.24
CA LYS A 429 16.90 19.65 29.32
C LYS A 429 17.80 18.94 28.30
N PRO A 430 18.21 17.69 28.58
CA PRO A 430 18.98 16.90 27.62
C PRO A 430 18.17 16.59 26.36
N LEU A 431 18.87 16.32 25.26
CA LEU A 431 18.25 15.90 24.01
C LEU A 431 17.63 14.51 24.16
N SER A 432 16.35 14.38 23.83
CA SER A 432 15.60 13.12 23.84
C SER A 432 14.41 13.22 22.89
N LEU A 433 13.73 12.11 22.59
CA LEU A 433 12.49 12.13 21.80
C LEU A 433 11.43 13.07 22.41
N LEU A 434 11.34 13.09 23.74
CA LEU A 434 10.41 13.93 24.51
C LEU A 434 10.89 15.38 24.70
N ASN A 435 12.00 15.77 24.08
CA ASN A 435 12.54 17.13 24.15
C ASN A 435 13.09 17.59 22.79
N THR A 436 12.54 17.07 21.71
CA THR A 436 12.96 17.40 20.35
C THR A 436 11.75 17.83 19.53
N VAL A 437 11.87 18.93 18.80
CA VAL A 437 10.80 19.48 17.95
C VAL A 437 11.30 19.75 16.54
N VAL A 438 10.36 19.80 15.60
CA VAL A 438 10.59 20.30 14.24
C VAL A 438 10.20 21.77 14.18
N LEU A 439 11.08 22.61 13.63
CA LEU A 439 10.85 24.04 13.38
C LEU A 439 11.28 24.40 11.96
N THR A 440 10.89 25.57 11.45
CA THR A 440 11.55 26.17 10.28
C THR A 440 12.88 26.82 10.67
N GLU A 441 13.78 27.01 9.70
CA GLU A 441 15.07 27.68 9.93
C GLU A 441 14.92 29.05 10.64
N LYS A 442 13.93 29.86 10.22
CA LYS A 442 13.64 31.18 10.80
C LYS A 442 13.12 31.09 12.24
N GLU A 443 12.26 30.11 12.53
CA GLU A 443 11.74 29.88 13.89
C GLU A 443 12.83 29.36 14.82
N ARG A 444 13.72 28.51 14.31
CA ARG A 444 14.87 28.03 15.06
C ARG A 444 15.79 29.18 15.46
N GLU A 445 16.10 30.12 14.56
CA GLU A 445 16.89 31.30 14.92
C GLU A 445 16.28 32.10 16.08
N LYS A 446 14.97 32.33 16.03
CA LYS A 446 14.24 32.98 17.14
C LYS A 446 14.28 32.14 18.41
N HIS A 447 14.10 30.83 18.30
CA HIS A 447 14.12 29.90 19.44
C HIS A 447 15.49 29.88 20.13
N LEU A 448 16.58 29.91 19.35
CA LEU A 448 17.95 29.93 19.88
C LEU A 448 18.36 31.27 20.49
N ALA A 449 17.72 32.37 20.07
CA ALA A 449 17.93 33.68 20.68
C ALA A 449 17.33 33.80 22.09
N LEU A 450 16.44 32.87 22.49
CA LEU A 450 15.84 32.87 23.83
C LEU A 450 16.88 32.46 24.90
N PRO A 451 16.83 33.08 26.09
CA PRO A 451 17.68 32.69 27.20
C PRO A 451 17.39 31.25 27.65
N ILE A 452 18.40 30.58 28.21
CA ILE A 452 18.24 29.21 28.73
C ILE A 452 17.28 29.26 29.92
N GLY A 453 16.21 28.44 29.87
CA GLY A 453 15.14 28.44 30.87
C GLY A 453 14.05 29.49 30.65
N ALA A 454 13.97 30.12 29.47
CA ALA A 454 12.86 31.00 29.12
C ALA A 454 11.50 30.27 29.20
N ASP A 455 10.46 31.00 29.61
CA ASP A 455 9.10 30.49 29.57
C ASP A 455 8.61 30.44 28.11
N LEU A 456 8.44 29.22 27.59
CA LEU A 456 8.04 29.00 26.21
C LEU A 456 6.54 29.30 26.00
N GLU A 457 5.71 29.26 27.06
CA GLU A 457 4.28 29.58 26.97
C GLU A 457 4.07 31.07 26.66
N GLU A 458 4.88 31.95 27.26
CA GLU A 458 4.84 33.39 26.97
C GLU A 458 5.33 33.72 25.55
N VAL A 459 6.23 32.93 24.99
CA VAL A 459 6.85 33.19 23.68
C VAL A 459 6.02 32.66 22.51
N TYR A 460 5.54 31.42 22.62
CA TYR A 460 4.84 30.73 21.52
C TYR A 460 3.32 30.68 21.69
N GLY A 461 2.82 31.00 22.89
CA GLY A 461 1.41 30.89 23.22
C GLY A 461 1.00 29.47 23.62
N LYS A 462 -0.11 29.39 24.34
CA LYS A 462 -0.59 28.15 24.95
C LYS A 462 -0.95 27.06 23.95
N ASP A 463 -1.55 27.43 22.82
CA ASP A 463 -1.98 26.46 21.79
C ASP A 463 -0.80 25.64 21.24
N VAL A 464 0.36 26.28 21.05
CA VAL A 464 1.58 25.62 20.55
C VAL A 464 2.18 24.70 21.62
N ILE A 465 2.18 25.14 22.88
CA ILE A 465 2.67 24.31 23.99
C ILE A 465 1.80 23.07 24.15
N ASP A 466 0.48 23.24 24.18
CA ASP A 466 -0.48 22.15 24.31
C ASP A 466 -0.33 21.15 23.15
N PHE A 467 -0.08 21.64 21.93
CA PHE A 467 0.21 20.79 20.77
C PHE A 467 1.49 19.97 20.96
N VAL A 468 2.63 20.59 21.30
CA VAL A 468 3.90 19.88 21.49
C VAL A 468 3.81 18.87 22.65
N GLU A 469 3.22 19.27 23.78
CA GLU A 469 3.06 18.39 24.94
C GLU A 469 2.07 17.24 24.69
N SER A 470 1.07 17.42 23.82
CA SER A 470 0.22 16.32 23.35
C SER A 470 1.03 15.24 22.61
N ARG A 471 1.97 15.64 21.75
CA ARG A 471 2.85 14.71 21.00
C ARG A 471 3.80 13.97 21.91
N PHE A 472 4.37 14.65 22.91
CA PHE A 472 5.24 13.99 23.88
C PHE A 472 4.48 13.02 24.79
N ARG A 473 3.23 13.34 25.18
CA ARG A 473 2.38 12.39 25.93
C ARG A 473 2.02 11.16 25.12
N GLU A 474 1.71 11.33 23.83
CA GLU A 474 1.45 10.23 22.89
C GLU A 474 2.67 9.30 22.80
N GLU A 475 3.87 9.87 22.64
CA GLU A 475 5.12 9.11 22.61
C GLU A 475 5.41 8.36 23.93
N GLU A 476 5.17 9.01 25.06
CA GLU A 476 5.36 8.38 26.37
C GLU A 476 4.41 7.19 26.59
N GLN A 477 3.19 7.25 26.05
CA GLN A 477 2.25 6.14 26.09
C GLN A 477 2.71 4.97 25.20
N ILE A 478 3.19 5.27 23.99
CA ILE A 478 3.69 4.25 23.04
C ILE A 478 4.92 3.54 23.60
N SER A 479 5.85 4.28 24.21
CA SER A 479 7.06 3.71 24.82
C SER A 479 6.80 2.80 26.04
N ARG A 480 5.58 2.81 26.62
CA ARG A 480 5.18 1.97 27.76
C ARG A 480 4.42 0.70 27.36
N LEU A 481 3.94 0.62 26.12
CA LEU A 481 3.26 -0.54 25.52
C LEU A 481 4.29 -1.53 24.97
#